data_AF-A0A6J8BRK8-F1
#
_entry.id   AF-A0A6J8BRK8-F1
#
_cell.length_a   1.000
_cell.length_b   1.000
_cell.length_c   1.000
_cell.angle_alpha   90.00
_cell.angle_beta   90.00
_cell.angle_gamma   90.00
#
_symmetry.space_group_name_H-M   'P 1'
#
loop_
_entity.id
_entity.type
_entity.pdbx_description
1 polymer ?
#
loop_
_entity_poly.entity_id
_entity_poly.type
_entity_poly.pdbx_seq_one_letter_code
_entity_poly.pdbx_strand_id
1 'polypeptide(L)'
;MTTLIEAACIVVYFGFLRCGAFTVNTDFDASCNLCIEDITFDEDYAILHLKSSKTDPFRSEVNIYLFKNNTALCPVKSFIGYLAVRRSRFSIACNSSPLFVMENGEALTRTFFINHVRSILEIIGLNRSNYNGHSFRIRAATSVASKIIDHLIKILGRWSSECYTRYIHIPKSTIEQAQLALISD
;
A
#
# COMPACT_ATOMS: atom_id res chain seq x y z
N MET A 1 -7.95 14.28 -9.31
CA MET A 1 -8.11 13.58 -8.02
C MET A 1 -8.07 12.06 -8.20
N THR A 2 -8.77 11.51 -9.19
CA THR A 2 -8.89 10.06 -9.43
C THR A 2 -7.55 9.33 -9.52
N THR A 3 -6.60 9.82 -10.33
CA THR A 3 -5.30 9.17 -10.53
C THR A 3 -4.45 9.10 -9.26
N LEU A 4 -4.56 10.09 -8.35
CA LEU A 4 -3.85 10.08 -7.07
C LEU A 4 -4.35 8.94 -6.18
N ILE A 5 -5.66 8.88 -5.95
CA ILE A 5 -6.23 7.90 -5.03
C ILE A 5 -6.13 6.50 -5.61
N GLU A 6 -6.32 6.33 -6.91
CA GLU A 6 -6.12 5.05 -7.60
C GLU A 6 -4.68 4.55 -7.44
N ALA A 7 -3.68 5.36 -7.80
CA ALA A 7 -2.28 4.99 -7.65
C ALA A 7 -1.91 4.71 -6.19
N ALA A 8 -2.38 5.55 -5.26
CA ALA A 8 -2.18 5.33 -3.84
C ALA A 8 -2.76 3.98 -3.40
N CYS A 9 -4.03 3.68 -3.71
CA CYS A 9 -4.70 2.41 -3.38
C CYS A 9 -3.94 1.19 -3.92
N ILE A 10 -3.45 1.25 -5.16
CA ILE A 10 -2.72 0.15 -5.78
C ILE A 10 -1.35 -0.02 -5.10
N VAL A 11 -0.57 1.06 -4.99
CA VAL A 11 0.76 1.03 -4.37
C VAL A 11 0.69 0.53 -2.93
N VAL A 12 -0.30 0.97 -2.16
CA VAL A 12 -0.41 0.60 -0.74
C VAL A 12 -0.88 -0.84 -0.56
N TYR A 13 -1.70 -1.34 -1.49
CA TYR A 13 -2.12 -2.73 -1.53
C TYR A 13 -0.92 -3.65 -1.85
N PHE A 14 -0.24 -3.41 -2.98
CA PHE A 14 0.92 -4.23 -3.38
C PHE A 14 2.11 -4.08 -2.44
N GLY A 15 2.29 -2.90 -1.83
CA GLY A 15 3.35 -2.63 -0.86
C GLY A 15 3.03 -3.03 0.59
N PHE A 16 1.82 -3.55 0.88
CA PHE A 16 1.36 -3.89 2.23
C PHE A 16 1.49 -2.71 3.22
N LEU A 17 1.26 -1.50 2.73
CA LEU A 17 1.51 -0.27 3.49
C LEU A 17 0.41 -0.01 4.53
N ARG A 18 0.80 0.55 5.67
CA ARG A 18 -0.14 1.22 6.58
C ARG A 18 -0.39 2.63 6.08
N CYS A 19 -1.57 3.19 6.34
CA CYS A 19 -1.87 4.58 5.95
C CYS A 19 -0.82 5.60 6.42
N GLY A 20 -0.32 5.48 7.65
CA GLY A 20 0.70 6.40 8.15
C GLY A 20 2.05 6.35 7.43
N ALA A 21 2.31 5.34 6.59
CA ALA A 21 3.58 5.25 5.85
C ALA A 21 3.60 6.12 4.59
N PHE A 22 2.44 6.52 4.06
CA PHE A 22 2.35 7.28 2.81
C PHE A 22 1.45 8.52 2.91
N THR A 23 0.81 8.73 4.06
CA THR A 23 -0.03 9.89 4.34
C THR A 23 0.49 10.65 5.54
N VAL A 24 0.13 11.93 5.62
CA VAL A 24 0.45 12.79 6.76
C VAL A 24 -0.76 12.92 7.70
N ASN A 25 -0.50 13.02 9.00
CA ASN A 25 -1.50 13.36 10.02
C ASN A 25 -1.36 14.82 10.49
N THR A 26 -0.16 15.36 10.41
CA THR A 26 0.24 16.73 10.76
C THR A 26 0.90 17.36 9.54
N ASP A 27 1.63 18.45 9.73
CA ASP A 27 2.45 19.05 8.70
C ASP A 27 3.45 18.04 8.10
N PHE A 28 3.71 18.22 6.82
CA PHE A 28 4.65 17.41 6.07
C PHE A 28 6.09 17.62 6.57
N ASP A 29 6.80 16.52 6.75
CA ASP A 29 8.20 16.49 7.15
C ASP A 29 8.97 15.53 6.24
N ALA A 30 9.82 16.09 5.39
CA ALA A 30 10.60 15.33 4.41
C ALA A 30 11.56 14.31 5.04
N SER A 31 11.90 14.44 6.32
CA SER A 31 12.77 13.48 7.03
C SER A 31 12.07 12.15 7.37
N CYS A 32 10.74 12.15 7.46
CA CYS A 32 9.96 10.96 7.83
C CYS A 32 8.77 10.67 6.91
N ASN A 33 8.47 11.57 5.97
CA ASN A 33 7.38 11.40 5.00
C ASN A 33 7.95 11.17 3.60
N LEU A 34 7.20 10.39 2.81
CA LEU A 34 7.62 10.03 1.47
C LEU A 34 7.72 11.25 0.56
N CYS A 35 8.87 11.35 -0.09
CA CYS A 35 9.27 12.38 -1.02
C CYS A 35 9.45 11.78 -2.42
N ILE A 36 9.64 12.64 -3.42
CA ILE A 36 9.91 12.21 -4.80
C ILE A 36 11.20 11.37 -4.89
N GLU A 37 12.22 11.74 -4.12
CA GLU A 37 13.49 11.00 -4.06
C GLU A 37 13.36 9.57 -3.50
N ASP A 38 12.30 9.28 -2.76
CA ASP A 38 12.09 7.97 -2.12
C ASP A 38 11.54 6.92 -3.07
N ILE A 39 11.33 7.25 -4.35
CA ILE A 39 10.89 6.30 -5.38
C ILE A 39 11.93 6.22 -6.50
N THR A 40 12.36 5.00 -6.79
CA THR A 40 13.20 4.70 -7.95
C THR A 40 12.53 3.66 -8.84
N PHE A 41 12.83 3.71 -10.12
CA PHE A 41 12.25 2.82 -11.12
C PHE A 41 13.36 2.06 -11.84
N ASP A 42 13.10 0.78 -12.06
CA ASP A 42 13.85 -0.13 -12.92
C ASP A 42 12.93 -0.61 -14.07
N GLU A 43 13.41 -1.49 -14.94
CA GLU A 43 12.65 -2.00 -16.09
C GLU A 43 11.39 -2.77 -15.67
N ASP A 44 11.52 -3.56 -14.60
CA ASP A 44 10.52 -4.52 -14.14
C ASP A 44 9.91 -4.21 -12.77
N TYR A 45 10.44 -3.23 -12.04
CA TYR A 45 9.92 -2.90 -10.72
C TYR A 45 10.20 -1.45 -10.33
N ALA A 46 9.51 -1.00 -9.28
CA ALA A 46 9.81 0.24 -8.60
C ALA A 46 10.22 -0.05 -7.15
N ILE A 47 11.16 0.72 -6.61
CA ILE A 47 11.54 0.64 -5.19
C ILE A 47 11.02 1.88 -4.48
N LEU A 48 10.11 1.67 -3.53
CA LEU A 48 9.68 2.69 -2.60
C LEU A 48 10.47 2.56 -1.30
N HIS A 49 11.28 3.57 -1.00
CA HIS A 49 12.08 3.63 0.21
C HIS A 49 11.25 4.23 1.36
N LEU A 50 10.89 3.40 2.34
CA LEU A 50 10.21 3.88 3.54
C LEU A 50 11.23 4.41 4.54
N LYS A 51 11.20 5.74 4.73
CA LYS A 51 11.89 6.45 5.80
C LYS A 51 11.43 5.97 7.18
N SER A 52 12.33 6.03 8.15
CA SER A 52 12.02 5.69 9.53
C SER A 52 10.91 6.58 10.09
N SER A 53 9.99 5.99 10.86
CA SER A 53 9.02 6.74 11.66
C SER A 53 9.74 7.58 12.72
N LYS A 54 9.21 8.76 13.04
CA LYS A 54 9.64 9.58 14.20
C LYS A 54 9.63 8.83 15.53
N THR A 55 8.83 7.77 15.63
CA THR A 55 8.60 7.03 16.88
C THR A 55 9.27 5.66 16.93
N ASP A 56 10.11 5.31 15.95
CA ASP A 56 10.81 4.02 15.94
C ASP A 56 12.26 4.17 16.46
N PRO A 57 12.55 3.72 17.70
CA PRO A 57 13.90 3.79 18.26
C PRO A 57 14.91 2.88 17.54
N PHE A 58 14.46 1.95 16.68
CA PHE A 58 15.33 0.99 15.98
C PHE A 58 15.59 1.32 14.50
N ARG A 59 15.10 2.48 14.00
CA ARG A 59 15.46 3.10 12.71
C ARG A 59 15.72 2.14 11.55
N SER A 60 14.81 1.23 11.27
CA SER A 60 14.98 0.35 10.10
C SER A 60 14.21 0.95 8.92
N GLU A 61 14.93 1.74 8.11
CA GLU A 61 14.46 2.09 6.76
C GLU A 61 14.27 0.80 5.95
N VAL A 62 13.24 0.77 5.10
CA VAL A 62 12.91 -0.44 4.35
C VAL A 62 12.57 -0.13 2.90
N ASN A 63 13.19 -0.88 2.00
CA ASN A 63 12.84 -0.87 0.59
C ASN A 63 11.65 -1.77 0.32
N ILE A 64 10.65 -1.24 -0.39
CA ILE A 64 9.49 -1.97 -0.86
C ILE A 64 9.56 -2.10 -2.37
N TYR A 65 9.64 -3.34 -2.82
CA TYR A 65 9.68 -3.68 -4.23
C TYR A 65 8.26 -3.84 -4.77
N LEU A 66 7.91 -3.05 -5.77
CA LEU A 66 6.65 -3.08 -6.47
C LEU A 66 6.89 -3.59 -7.89
N PHE A 67 6.59 -4.87 -8.12
CA PHE A 67 6.83 -5.49 -9.42
C PHE A 67 5.77 -5.11 -10.45
N LYS A 68 6.24 -4.82 -11.66
CA LYS A 68 5.42 -4.60 -12.84
C LYS A 68 4.65 -5.88 -13.15
N ASN A 69 3.42 -5.70 -13.59
CA ASN A 69 2.60 -6.78 -14.11
C ASN A 69 1.77 -6.28 -15.31
N ASN A 70 1.10 -7.21 -15.98
CA ASN A 70 0.33 -6.93 -17.20
C ASN A 70 -1.16 -6.69 -16.94
N THR A 71 -1.53 -6.35 -15.70
CA THR A 71 -2.93 -6.08 -15.33
C THR A 71 -3.24 -4.58 -15.28
N ALA A 72 -4.53 -4.24 -15.22
CA ALA A 72 -4.98 -2.87 -14.97
C ALA A 72 -4.54 -2.34 -13.59
N LEU A 73 -4.25 -3.22 -12.63
CA LEU A 73 -3.80 -2.88 -11.28
C LEU A 73 -2.27 -2.95 -11.15
N CYS A 74 -1.54 -2.73 -12.24
CA CYS A 74 -0.08 -2.77 -12.22
C CYS A 74 0.49 -1.61 -11.39
N PRO A 75 1.18 -1.87 -10.26
CA PRO A 75 1.64 -0.82 -9.38
C PRO A 75 2.62 0.13 -10.07
N VAL A 76 3.53 -0.40 -10.90
CA VAL A 76 4.50 0.41 -11.64
C VAL A 76 3.80 1.33 -12.65
N LYS A 77 2.86 0.81 -13.46
CA LYS A 77 2.14 1.62 -14.45
C LYS A 77 1.28 2.70 -13.79
N SER A 78 0.55 2.35 -12.73
CA SER A 78 -0.27 3.31 -11.99
C SER A 78 0.58 4.39 -11.31
N PHE A 79 1.74 4.04 -10.77
CA PHE A 79 2.66 5.02 -10.16
C PHE A 79 3.23 5.98 -11.22
N ILE A 80 3.71 5.46 -12.35
CA ILE A 80 4.22 6.28 -13.46
C ILE A 80 3.14 7.23 -13.98
N GLY A 81 1.91 6.73 -14.20
CA GLY A 81 0.78 7.54 -14.63
C GLY A 81 0.45 8.66 -13.64
N TYR A 82 0.48 8.36 -12.34
CA TYR A 82 0.34 9.36 -11.29
C TYR A 82 1.45 10.43 -11.33
N LEU A 83 2.71 10.03 -11.43
CA LEU A 83 3.84 10.96 -11.45
C LEU A 83 3.80 11.88 -12.69
N ALA A 84 3.33 11.39 -13.84
CA ALA A 84 3.14 12.21 -15.04
C ALA A 84 2.09 13.31 -14.81
N VAL A 85 0.94 12.96 -14.22
CA VAL A 85 -0.12 13.94 -13.88
C VAL A 85 0.35 14.91 -12.79
N ARG A 86 1.10 14.42 -11.80
CA ARG A 86 1.68 15.27 -10.75
C ARG A 86 2.62 16.31 -11.36
N ARG A 87 3.52 15.89 -12.27
CA ARG A 87 4.49 16.78 -12.91
C ARG A 87 3.82 17.85 -13.79
N SER A 88 2.74 17.50 -14.50
CA SER A 88 2.03 18.48 -15.33
C SER A 88 1.26 19.52 -14.51
N ARG A 89 0.80 19.15 -13.31
CA ARG A 89 0.03 20.05 -12.42
C ARG A 89 0.89 20.90 -11.49
N PHE A 90 2.00 20.36 -11.00
CA PHE A 90 2.84 21.00 -9.99
C PHE A 90 4.24 21.23 -10.56
N SER A 91 4.41 22.38 -11.23
CA SER A 91 5.61 22.74 -11.99
C SER A 91 6.85 23.01 -11.11
N ILE A 92 6.65 23.30 -9.82
CA ILE A 92 7.71 23.55 -8.85
C ILE A 92 7.68 22.41 -7.83
N ALA A 93 8.49 21.38 -8.07
CA ALA A 93 8.70 20.30 -7.13
C ALA A 93 10.19 20.00 -7.02
N CYS A 94 10.71 20.02 -5.80
CA CYS A 94 12.05 19.52 -5.48
C CYS A 94 11.98 18.04 -5.10
N ASN A 95 13.15 17.40 -5.01
CA ASN A 95 13.30 16.00 -4.62
C ASN A 95 12.65 15.68 -3.25
N SER A 96 12.73 16.63 -2.32
CA SER A 96 12.13 16.54 -0.97
C SER A 96 10.66 16.98 -0.91
N SER A 97 10.01 17.23 -2.06
CA SER A 97 8.57 17.52 -2.10
C SER A 97 7.76 16.25 -1.82
N PRO A 98 6.54 16.37 -1.26
CA PRO A 98 5.71 15.20 -0.96
C PRO A 98 5.47 14.35 -2.20
N LEU A 99 5.58 13.02 -2.03
CA LEU A 99 5.38 12.06 -3.10
C LEU A 99 3.92 12.07 -3.58
N PHE A 100 3.00 11.92 -2.63
CA PHE A 100 1.56 11.97 -2.86
C PHE A 100 1.01 13.36 -2.52
N VAL A 101 0.46 14.04 -3.51
CA VAL A 101 0.03 15.44 -3.44
C VAL A 101 -1.44 15.58 -3.83
N MET A 102 -2.22 16.25 -2.98
CA MET A 102 -3.63 16.58 -3.19
C MET A 102 -3.78 17.72 -4.21
N GLU A 103 -5.00 18.01 -4.65
CA GLU A 103 -5.22 19.02 -5.70
C GLU A 103 -4.85 20.45 -5.29
N ASN A 104 -4.85 20.74 -3.99
CA ASN A 104 -4.40 22.01 -3.42
C ASN A 104 -2.86 22.12 -3.32
N GLY A 105 -2.09 21.12 -3.74
CA GLY A 105 -0.63 21.11 -3.67
C GLY A 105 -0.06 20.62 -2.35
N GLU A 106 -0.90 20.29 -1.36
CA GLU A 106 -0.46 19.77 -0.07
C GLU A 106 -0.25 18.26 -0.08
N ALA A 107 0.53 17.76 0.88
CA ALA A 107 0.75 16.33 1.06
C ALA A 107 -0.58 15.58 1.32
N LEU A 108 -0.70 14.36 0.80
CA LEU A 108 -1.89 13.53 1.01
C LEU A 108 -2.11 13.25 2.51
N THR A 109 -3.22 13.76 3.05
CA THR A 109 -3.57 13.52 4.44
C THR A 109 -4.27 12.18 4.65
N ARG A 110 -4.07 11.58 5.83
CA ARG A 110 -4.72 10.31 6.19
C ARG A 110 -6.24 10.42 6.16
N THR A 111 -6.76 11.52 6.68
CA THR A 111 -8.20 11.78 6.76
C THR A 111 -8.81 11.90 5.36
N PHE A 112 -8.17 12.67 4.47
CA PHE A 112 -8.63 12.81 3.10
C PHE A 112 -8.65 11.46 2.37
N PHE A 113 -7.55 10.71 2.44
CA PHE A 113 -7.45 9.39 1.81
C PHE A 113 -8.54 8.43 2.29
N ILE A 114 -8.70 8.28 3.61
CA ILE A 114 -9.68 7.35 4.19
C ILE A 114 -11.12 7.78 3.84
N ASN A 115 -11.43 9.07 3.92
CA ASN A 115 -12.77 9.56 3.59
C ASN A 115 -13.08 9.34 2.12
N HIS A 116 -12.13 9.61 1.21
CA HIS A 116 -12.32 9.39 -0.21
C HIS A 116 -12.56 7.91 -0.55
N VAL A 117 -11.76 7.00 0.03
CA VAL A 117 -11.96 5.55 -0.13
C VAL A 117 -13.33 5.13 0.42
N ARG A 118 -13.73 5.62 1.60
CA ARG A 118 -15.04 5.32 2.18
C ARG A 118 -16.19 5.79 1.30
N SER A 119 -16.12 6.99 0.73
CA SER A 119 -17.15 7.49 -0.19
C SER A 119 -17.28 6.61 -1.43
N ILE A 120 -16.18 6.14 -2.01
CA ILE A 120 -16.23 5.19 -3.13
C ILE A 120 -16.89 3.87 -2.72
N LEU A 121 -16.56 3.36 -1.53
CA LEU A 121 -17.12 2.11 -1.01
C LEU A 121 -18.63 2.23 -0.73
N GLU A 122 -19.09 3.37 -0.24
CA GLU A 122 -20.51 3.65 -0.03
C GLU A 122 -21.29 3.65 -1.35
N ILE A 123 -20.73 4.24 -2.41
CA ILE A 123 -21.34 4.26 -3.75
C ILE A 123 -21.58 2.84 -4.26
N ILE A 124 -20.69 1.90 -3.94
CA ILE A 124 -20.84 0.47 -4.32
C ILE A 124 -21.60 -0.36 -3.27
N GLY A 125 -22.27 0.28 -2.31
CA GLY A 125 -23.15 -0.37 -1.33
C GLY A 125 -22.45 -1.02 -0.13
N LEU A 126 -21.17 -0.70 0.11
CA LEU A 126 -20.42 -1.25 1.24
C LEU A 126 -20.45 -0.31 2.45
N ASN A 127 -20.53 -0.89 3.66
CA ASN A 127 -20.57 -0.11 4.89
C ASN A 127 -19.19 0.53 5.20
N ARG A 128 -19.13 1.87 5.22
CA ARG A 128 -17.94 2.68 5.49
C ARG A 128 -17.22 2.34 6.80
N SER A 129 -17.94 1.93 7.83
CA SER A 129 -17.42 1.72 9.19
C SER A 129 -16.47 0.53 9.26
N ASN A 130 -16.57 -0.39 8.29
CA ASN A 130 -15.74 -1.58 8.20
C ASN A 130 -14.37 -1.32 7.55
N TYR A 131 -14.13 -0.10 7.07
CA TYR A 131 -12.92 0.25 6.33
C TYR A 131 -12.16 1.36 7.05
N ASN A 132 -10.91 1.08 7.39
CA ASN A 132 -10.01 2.02 8.05
C ASN A 132 -8.61 1.94 7.42
N GLY A 133 -7.69 2.76 7.91
CA GLY A 133 -6.35 2.85 7.31
C GLY A 133 -5.48 1.58 7.38
N HIS A 134 -5.90 0.54 8.10
CA HIS A 134 -5.24 -0.77 8.14
C HIS A 134 -5.82 -1.77 7.13
N SER A 135 -6.98 -1.48 6.55
CA SER A 135 -7.70 -2.43 5.70
C SER A 135 -6.92 -2.86 4.47
N PHE A 136 -6.08 -2.01 3.89
CA PHE A 136 -5.28 -2.37 2.71
C PHE A 136 -4.24 -3.46 3.02
N ARG A 137 -3.39 -3.25 4.03
CA ARG A 137 -2.39 -4.23 4.46
C ARG A 137 -3.02 -5.56 4.88
N ILE A 138 -4.17 -5.50 5.57
CA ILE A 138 -4.92 -6.71 5.97
C ILE A 138 -5.43 -7.45 4.73
N ARG A 139 -6.14 -6.75 3.82
CA ARG A 139 -6.68 -7.36 2.60
C ARG A 139 -5.59 -7.93 1.71
N ALA A 140 -4.48 -7.23 1.52
CA ALA A 140 -3.35 -7.72 0.74
C ALA A 140 -2.85 -9.07 1.27
N ALA A 141 -2.68 -9.19 2.60
CA ALA A 141 -2.29 -10.45 3.22
C ALA A 141 -3.34 -11.54 3.08
N THR A 142 -4.61 -11.24 3.37
CA THR A 142 -5.70 -12.22 3.19
C THR A 142 -5.77 -12.72 1.74
N SER A 143 -5.54 -11.86 0.74
CA SER A 143 -5.62 -12.22 -0.68
C SER A 143 -4.47 -13.10 -1.17
N VAL A 144 -3.29 -13.05 -0.53
CA VAL A 144 -2.16 -13.93 -0.87
C VAL A 144 -2.07 -15.16 0.04
N ALA A 145 -2.78 -15.18 1.16
CA ALA A 145 -2.65 -16.24 2.16
C ALA A 145 -2.97 -17.65 1.66
N SER A 146 -3.88 -17.79 0.69
CA SER A 146 -4.17 -19.08 0.07
C SER A 146 -3.24 -19.42 -1.11
N LYS A 147 -2.25 -18.58 -1.42
CA LYS A 147 -1.44 -18.66 -2.65
C LYS A 147 0.06 -18.78 -2.38
N ILE A 148 0.52 -18.35 -1.21
CA ILE A 148 1.94 -18.33 -0.86
C ILE A 148 2.16 -18.87 0.54
N ILE A 149 3.40 -19.20 0.86
CA ILE A 149 3.78 -19.70 2.19
C ILE A 149 3.74 -18.55 3.20
N ASP A 150 3.25 -18.84 4.40
CA ASP A 150 3.07 -17.92 5.52
C ASP A 150 4.30 -17.02 5.83
N HIS A 151 5.50 -17.58 5.76
CA HIS A 151 6.74 -16.81 5.99
C HIS A 151 6.92 -15.66 4.97
N LEU A 152 6.47 -15.82 3.72
CA LEU A 152 6.51 -14.74 2.72
C LEU A 152 5.51 -13.65 3.04
N ILE A 153 4.33 -13.99 3.57
CA ILE A 153 3.32 -13.02 4.03
C ILE A 153 3.90 -12.18 5.16
N LYS A 154 4.62 -12.81 6.10
CA LYS A 154 5.32 -12.12 7.18
C LYS A 154 6.35 -11.11 6.66
N ILE A 155 7.14 -11.50 5.65
CA ILE A 155 8.13 -10.64 5.00
C ILE A 155 7.45 -9.47 4.26
N LEU A 156 6.48 -9.76 3.38
CA LEU A 156 5.75 -8.75 2.60
C LEU A 156 5.06 -7.72 3.49
N GLY A 157 4.44 -8.20 4.56
CA GLY A 157 3.79 -7.33 5.54
C GLY A 157 4.77 -6.63 6.46
N ARG A 158 6.01 -7.09 6.63
CA ARG A 158 6.94 -6.63 7.69
C ARG A 158 6.28 -6.79 9.06
N TRP A 159 5.89 -8.02 9.39
CA TRP A 159 5.39 -8.37 10.72
C TRP A 159 6.54 -8.96 11.54
N SER A 160 6.79 -8.40 12.73
CA SER A 160 7.81 -8.92 13.65
C SER A 160 7.39 -10.23 14.32
N SER A 161 6.09 -10.45 14.49
CA SER A 161 5.49 -11.66 15.08
C SER A 161 4.48 -12.32 14.15
N GLU A 162 4.03 -13.53 14.50
CA GLU A 162 2.98 -14.27 13.78
C GLU A 162 1.58 -13.64 13.92
N CYS A 163 1.46 -12.38 14.33
CA CYS A 163 0.18 -11.69 14.48
C CYS A 163 -0.62 -11.55 13.18
N TYR A 164 0.00 -11.78 12.02
CA TYR A 164 -0.67 -11.79 10.72
C TYR A 164 -1.62 -12.98 10.55
N THR A 165 -1.39 -14.09 11.27
CA THR A 165 -2.26 -15.28 11.26
C THR A 165 -3.71 -14.93 11.64
N ARG A 166 -3.90 -13.93 12.52
CA ARG A 166 -5.24 -13.42 12.90
C ARG A 166 -6.04 -12.83 11.74
N TYR A 167 -5.38 -12.50 10.63
CA TYR A 167 -6.01 -11.93 9.43
C TYR A 167 -6.13 -12.93 8.28
N ILE A 168 -5.58 -14.14 8.43
CA ILE A 168 -5.72 -15.21 7.46
C ILE A 168 -7.00 -15.97 7.78
N HIS A 169 -8.05 -15.70 7.01
CA HIS A 169 -9.26 -16.51 7.04
C HIS A 169 -9.12 -17.64 6.03
N ILE A 170 -8.94 -18.87 6.52
CA ILE A 170 -8.85 -20.06 5.66
C ILE A 170 -10.26 -20.40 5.18
N PRO A 171 -10.55 -20.35 3.87
CA PRO A 171 -11.85 -20.78 3.34
C PRO A 171 -12.08 -22.26 3.66
N LYS A 172 -13.35 -22.65 3.89
CA LYS A 172 -13.71 -24.05 4.14
C LYS A 172 -13.20 -25.00 3.03
N SER A 173 -13.19 -24.55 1.78
CA SER A 173 -12.68 -25.32 0.65
C SER A 173 -11.20 -25.67 0.75
N THR A 174 -10.38 -24.80 1.34
CA THR A 174 -8.95 -25.09 1.57
C THR A 174 -8.77 -26.19 2.62
N ILE A 175 -9.63 -26.20 3.65
CA ILE A 175 -9.65 -27.25 4.68
C ILE A 175 -10.07 -28.59 4.05
N GLU A 176 -11.13 -28.58 3.23
CA GLU A 176 -11.60 -29.75 2.51
C GLU A 176 -10.51 -30.34 1.59
N GLN A 177 -9.84 -29.51 0.79
CA GLN A 177 -8.74 -29.95 -0.06
C GLN A 177 -7.58 -30.55 0.74
N ALA A 178 -7.21 -29.95 1.86
CA ALA A 178 -6.17 -30.49 2.73
C ALA A 178 -6.54 -31.85 3.33
N GLN A 179 -7.81 -32.05 3.68
CA GLN A 179 -8.31 -33.34 4.16
C GLN A 179 -8.33 -34.40 3.05
N LEU A 180 -8.73 -34.03 1.84
CA LEU A 180 -8.72 -34.95 0.68
C LEU A 180 -7.29 -35.39 0.29
N ALA A 181 -6.31 -34.50 0.44
CA ALA A 181 -4.91 -34.81 0.18
C ALA A 181 -4.35 -35.90 1.12
N LEU A 182 -4.92 -36.11 2.31
CA LEU A 182 -4.52 -37.19 3.21
C LEU A 182 -4.86 -38.59 2.69
N ILE A 183 -5.77 -38.67 1.73
CA ILE A 183 -6.30 -39.91 1.15
C ILE A 183 -5.64 -40.17 -0.22
N SER A 184 -4.82 -39.25 -0.71
CA SER A 184 -4.16 -39.33 -2.01
C SER A 184 -2.77 -39.94 -1.83
N ASP A 185 -2.58 -41.18 -2.29
CA ASP A 185 -1.26 -41.86 -2.36
C ASP A 185 -0.36 -41.27 -3.46
#